data_AF-A0AAD6LQ74-F1
#
_entry.id   AF-A0AAD6LQ74-F1
#
_cell.length_a   1.000
_cell.length_b   1.000
_cell.length_c   1.000
_cell.angle_alpha   90.00
_cell.angle_beta   90.00
_cell.angle_gamma   90.00
#
_symmetry.space_group_name_H-M   'P 1'
#
loop_
_entity.id
_entity.type
_entity.pdbx_description
1 polymer ?
#
loop_
_entity_poly.entity_id
_entity_poly.type
_entity_poly.pdbx_seq_one_letter_code
_entity_poly.pdbx_strand_id
1 'polypeptide(L)'
;MPLKHSWSAKAIADTPSFIFLWVGDGVGLEQGRQCLKKEHCLMGIRGTVRRSTDGHIIHANIDTDVIIAEEPPYGSTQKPEDMYRIIEHFSLGRRRLELFGEDHNIRSGWLTVGKGLSSSNFNSEAYIKNFSDKDGKVWQGGGGRNPPAEAPHLVVTTPDIEALRPKSPMKNQQQLAAAAAAISIYFSDNSQFLQQKARRKFFSQNPSTFGLNQEATGSTPSTPAPWASSPMEGYRGREGGNMPSEDKAFDMYG
;
A
#
# COMPACT_ATOMS: atom_id res chain seq x y z
N MET A 1 19.11 -29.54 33.91
CA MET A 1 19.11 -29.38 32.44
C MET A 1 18.04 -28.37 32.07
N PRO A 2 18.35 -27.20 31.48
CA PRO A 2 17.31 -26.24 31.11
C PRO A 2 16.62 -26.70 29.83
N LEU A 3 15.29 -26.75 29.86
CA LEU A 3 14.42 -27.12 28.74
C LEU A 3 14.59 -26.10 27.59
N LYS A 4 15.25 -26.53 26.51
CA LYS A 4 15.27 -25.80 25.23
C LYS A 4 13.93 -26.00 24.51
N HIS A 5 12.87 -25.35 24.97
CA HIS A 5 11.66 -25.17 24.17
C HIS A 5 11.62 -23.74 23.65
N SER A 6 12.53 -23.40 22.72
CA SER A 6 12.42 -22.18 21.94
C SER A 6 11.35 -22.40 20.87
N TRP A 7 10.15 -21.86 21.08
CA TRP A 7 9.14 -21.83 20.03
C TRP A 7 9.52 -20.79 18.99
N SER A 8 9.34 -21.11 17.71
CA SER A 8 9.58 -20.18 16.61
C SER A 8 8.25 -19.76 16.00
N ALA A 9 8.03 -18.45 15.84
CA ALA A 9 6.88 -17.93 15.10
C ALA A 9 6.78 -18.55 13.69
N LYS A 10 7.92 -18.94 13.09
CA LYS A 10 7.97 -19.63 11.80
C LYS A 10 7.29 -21.00 11.82
N ALA A 11 7.28 -21.70 12.95
CA ALA A 11 6.69 -23.04 13.06
C ALA A 11 5.15 -23.00 13.04
N ILE A 12 4.55 -21.89 13.44
CA ILE A 12 3.09 -21.72 13.54
C ILE A 12 2.50 -20.80 12.46
N ALA A 13 3.35 -20.02 11.79
CA ALA A 13 2.92 -19.10 10.74
C ALA A 13 2.71 -19.80 9.40
N ASP A 14 1.58 -19.51 8.75
CA ASP A 14 1.26 -19.98 7.41
C ASP A 14 1.99 -19.20 6.30
N THR A 15 1.76 -19.56 5.03
CA THR A 15 2.36 -18.87 3.88
C THR A 15 1.32 -18.68 2.76
N PRO A 16 0.73 -17.48 2.58
CA PRO A 16 1.15 -16.22 3.19
C PRO A 16 0.64 -16.01 4.62
N SER A 17 1.35 -15.18 5.40
CA SER A 17 0.91 -14.70 6.71
C SER A 17 1.55 -13.36 7.07
N PHE A 18 1.03 -12.72 8.12
CA PHE A 18 1.49 -11.43 8.62
C PHE A 18 1.79 -11.53 10.11
N ILE A 19 2.74 -10.74 10.58
CA ILE A 19 3.05 -10.59 12.00
C ILE A 19 3.04 -9.11 12.36
N PHE A 20 2.43 -8.79 13.50
CA PHE A 20 2.42 -7.46 14.09
C PHE A 20 3.13 -7.56 15.43
N LEU A 21 4.27 -6.89 15.56
CA LEU A 21 5.16 -6.98 16.71
C LEU A 21 5.25 -5.62 17.39
N TRP A 22 4.67 -5.55 18.58
CA TRP A 22 4.81 -4.38 19.43
C TRP A 22 6.20 -4.34 20.08
N VAL A 23 6.99 -3.31 19.78
CA VAL A 23 8.40 -3.19 20.24
C VAL A 23 8.63 -2.06 21.24
N GLY A 24 7.57 -1.36 21.66
CA GLY A 24 7.64 -0.25 22.61
C GLY A 24 8.34 0.99 22.06
N ASP A 25 8.93 1.78 22.95
CA ASP A 25 9.74 2.96 22.66
C ASP A 25 11.24 2.63 22.87
N GLY A 26 11.97 2.39 21.78
CA GLY A 26 13.39 2.03 21.89
C GLY A 26 14.21 3.07 22.67
N VAL A 27 15.13 2.61 23.53
CA VAL A 27 16.22 3.45 24.06
C VAL A 27 17.23 3.65 22.95
N GLY A 28 17.34 4.89 22.44
CA GLY A 28 18.39 5.29 21.51
C GLY A 28 17.94 5.58 20.08
N LEU A 29 17.05 6.56 19.91
CA LEU A 29 17.21 7.60 18.86
C LEU A 29 16.20 8.74 19.13
N GLU A 30 16.75 9.91 19.40
CA GLU A 30 16.15 11.25 19.37
C GLU A 30 15.40 11.78 20.61
N GLN A 31 16.04 12.71 21.33
CA GLN A 31 15.45 13.56 22.37
C GLN A 31 14.20 14.36 21.89
N GLY A 32 13.98 14.51 20.58
CA GLY A 32 12.73 15.06 20.03
C GLY A 32 11.49 14.15 20.21
N ARG A 33 11.70 12.88 20.53
CA ARG A 33 10.65 11.85 20.69
C ARG A 33 9.99 11.85 22.07
N GLN A 34 10.66 12.44 23.07
CA GLN A 34 10.17 12.50 24.45
C GLN A 34 8.91 13.35 24.62
N CYS A 35 8.63 14.26 23.67
CA CYS A 35 7.43 15.09 23.71
C CYS A 35 6.15 14.35 23.26
N LEU A 36 6.25 13.20 22.58
CA LEU A 36 5.11 12.55 21.90
C LEU A 36 4.76 11.14 22.41
N LYS A 37 5.37 10.64 23.51
CA LYS A 37 5.07 9.33 24.15
C LYS A 37 4.54 8.28 23.15
N LYS A 38 5.39 7.84 22.22
CA LYS A 38 4.97 6.94 21.14
C LYS A 38 5.65 5.59 21.22
N GLU A 39 4.91 4.56 20.84
CA GLU A 39 5.37 3.18 20.73
C GLU A 39 5.32 2.73 19.27
N HIS A 40 6.03 1.65 18.94
CA HIS A 40 6.06 1.08 17.60
C HIS A 40 5.43 -0.30 17.54
N CYS A 41 4.62 -0.52 16.51
CA CYS A 41 4.19 -1.84 16.07
C CYS A 41 4.78 -2.13 14.69
N LEU A 42 5.74 -3.04 14.63
CA LEU A 42 6.35 -3.46 13.37
C LEU A 42 5.47 -4.48 12.67
N MET A 43 5.27 -4.31 11.37
CA MET A 43 4.55 -5.27 10.54
C MET A 43 5.51 -6.07 9.66
N GLY A 44 5.40 -7.39 9.69
CA GLY A 44 6.16 -8.31 8.83
C GLY A 44 5.25 -9.15 7.94
N ILE A 45 5.75 -9.52 6.78
CA ILE A 45 5.08 -10.41 5.82
C ILE A 45 5.91 -11.67 5.59
N ARG A 46 5.23 -12.82 5.55
CA ARG A 46 5.80 -14.10 5.11
C ARG A 46 5.08 -14.56 3.85
N GLY A 47 5.85 -15.01 2.85
CA GLY A 47 5.33 -15.39 1.54
C GLY A 47 5.15 -14.20 0.61
N THR A 48 4.43 -14.41 -0.49
CA THR A 48 4.23 -13.40 -1.54
C THR A 48 2.76 -13.04 -1.63
N VAL A 49 2.43 -11.78 -1.33
CA VAL A 49 1.08 -11.23 -1.50
C VAL A 49 1.18 -9.96 -2.34
N ARG A 50 0.36 -9.87 -3.38
CA ARG A 50 0.31 -8.76 -4.32
C ARG A 50 -1.04 -8.07 -4.23
N ARG A 51 -1.03 -6.79 -3.84
CA ARG A 51 -2.24 -5.95 -3.70
C ARG A 51 -3.17 -5.95 -4.92
N SER A 52 -2.61 -6.09 -6.12
CA SER A 52 -3.37 -6.07 -7.38
C SER A 52 -4.10 -7.38 -7.70
N THR A 53 -3.64 -8.51 -7.17
CA THR A 53 -4.16 -9.84 -7.53
C THR A 53 -4.71 -10.62 -6.34
N ASP A 54 -4.23 -10.34 -5.14
CA ASP A 54 -4.56 -11.08 -3.91
C ASP A 54 -5.51 -10.28 -3.00
N GLY A 55 -6.51 -9.63 -3.61
CA GLY A 55 -7.53 -8.85 -2.88
C GLY A 55 -8.37 -9.69 -1.92
N HIS A 56 -8.50 -10.99 -2.20
CA HIS A 56 -9.14 -11.98 -1.32
C HIS A 56 -8.31 -12.35 -0.09
N ILE A 57 -7.05 -11.89 0.00
CA ILE A 57 -6.17 -12.11 1.15
C ILE A 57 -6.00 -10.82 1.94
N ILE A 58 -5.87 -9.69 1.24
CA ILE A 58 -5.64 -8.38 1.86
C ILE A 58 -6.48 -7.26 1.23
N HIS A 59 -6.97 -6.38 2.10
CA HIS A 59 -7.44 -5.05 1.71
C HIS A 59 -6.42 -4.01 2.15
N ALA A 60 -5.45 -3.74 1.29
CA ALA A 60 -4.44 -2.72 1.57
C ALA A 60 -5.02 -1.30 1.50
N ASN A 61 -4.38 -0.37 2.21
CA ASN A 61 -4.67 1.06 2.15
C ASN A 61 -6.07 1.47 2.66
N ILE A 62 -6.70 0.62 3.50
CA ILE A 62 -7.93 0.97 4.23
C ILE A 62 -7.59 1.92 5.38
N ASP A 63 -6.60 1.54 6.19
CA ASP A 63 -6.18 2.30 7.38
C ASP A 63 -4.78 2.92 7.22
N THR A 64 -4.47 3.86 8.11
CA THR A 64 -3.17 4.52 8.23
C THR A 64 -2.24 3.77 9.19
N ASP A 65 -0.95 4.09 9.16
CA ASP A 65 0.10 3.52 10.03
C ASP A 65 0.28 4.26 11.36
N VAL A 66 -0.61 5.19 11.68
CA VAL A 66 -0.61 5.96 12.92
C VAL A 66 -1.92 5.72 13.67
N ILE A 67 -1.79 5.39 14.96
CA ILE A 67 -2.89 5.34 15.93
C ILE A 67 -2.66 6.48 16.92
N ILE A 68 -3.70 7.27 17.18
CA ILE A 68 -3.71 8.28 18.23
C ILE A 68 -4.70 7.81 19.28
N ALA A 69 -4.20 7.49 20.46
CA ALA A 69 -5.00 7.02 21.59
C ALA A 69 -4.64 7.78 22.86
N GLU A 70 -5.53 7.74 23.84
CA GLU A 70 -5.24 8.23 25.18
C GLU A 70 -4.16 7.37 25.84
N GLU A 71 -3.33 7.99 26.69
CA GLU A 71 -2.33 7.27 27.46
C GLU A 71 -3.03 6.30 28.43
N PRO A 72 -2.70 5.00 28.40
CA PRO A 72 -3.35 4.04 29.27
C PRO A 72 -2.94 4.26 30.74
N PRO A 73 -3.72 3.73 31.71
CA PRO A 73 -3.36 3.82 33.12
C PRO A 73 -1.94 3.34 33.39
N TYR A 74 -1.24 3.99 34.32
CA TYR A 74 0.15 3.65 34.64
C TYR A 74 0.32 2.15 34.95
N GLY A 75 1.25 1.50 34.26
CA GLY A 75 1.52 0.06 34.38
C GLY A 75 0.63 -0.84 33.52
N SER A 76 -0.33 -0.29 32.77
CA SER A 76 -1.10 -1.03 31.79
C SER A 76 -0.25 -1.41 30.58
N THR A 77 -0.34 -2.66 30.16
CA THR A 77 0.25 -3.19 28.93
C THR A 77 -0.78 -3.23 27.79
N GLN A 78 -1.99 -2.71 28.02
CA GLN A 78 -3.09 -2.77 27.08
C GLN A 78 -2.74 -2.03 25.79
N LYS A 79 -3.02 -2.68 24.66
CA LYS A 79 -2.84 -2.11 23.33
C LYS A 79 -4.12 -1.39 22.91
N PRO A 80 -4.02 -0.28 22.14
CA PRO A 80 -5.20 0.44 21.68
C PRO A 80 -6.08 -0.45 20.80
N GLU A 81 -7.40 -0.36 20.95
CA GLU A 81 -8.35 -1.22 20.21
C GLU A 81 -8.19 -1.09 18.69
N ASP A 82 -7.88 0.11 18.21
CA ASP A 82 -7.67 0.40 16.78
C ASP A 82 -6.58 -0.47 16.16
N MET A 83 -5.63 -0.99 16.94
CA MET A 83 -4.65 -1.96 16.46
C MET A 83 -5.33 -3.21 15.90
N TYR A 84 -6.32 -3.77 16.60
CA TYR A 84 -7.04 -4.95 16.14
C TYR A 84 -7.86 -4.65 14.88
N ARG A 85 -8.47 -3.45 14.80
CA ARG A 85 -9.26 -3.01 13.64
C ARG A 85 -8.39 -2.91 12.39
N ILE A 86 -7.21 -2.29 12.49
CA ILE A 86 -6.24 -2.20 11.40
C ILE A 86 -5.86 -3.60 10.90
N ILE A 87 -5.58 -4.55 11.82
CA ILE A 87 -5.20 -5.92 11.44
C ILE A 87 -6.36 -6.65 10.75
N GLU A 88 -7.58 -6.51 11.26
CA GLU A 88 -8.80 -7.15 10.75
C GLU A 88 -9.22 -6.60 9.39
N HIS A 89 -9.10 -5.29 9.17
CA HIS A 89 -9.34 -4.65 7.88
C HIS A 89 -8.27 -5.02 6.87
N PHE A 90 -6.99 -5.03 7.29
CA PHE A 90 -5.89 -5.33 6.39
C PHE A 90 -5.89 -6.79 5.93
N SER A 91 -6.02 -7.75 6.85
CA SER A 91 -5.92 -9.19 6.56
C SER A 91 -7.25 -9.91 6.68
N LEU A 92 -7.67 -10.53 5.59
CA LEU A 92 -8.89 -11.33 5.51
C LEU A 92 -8.72 -12.74 6.08
N GLY A 93 -7.54 -13.10 6.59
CA GLY A 93 -7.31 -14.37 7.26
C GLY A 93 -8.05 -14.45 8.60
N ARG A 94 -8.91 -15.47 8.78
CA ARG A 94 -9.71 -15.69 10.00
C ARG A 94 -8.94 -16.35 11.15
N ARG A 95 -7.73 -16.87 10.89
CA ARG A 95 -6.88 -17.52 11.88
C ARG A 95 -5.92 -16.48 12.48
N ARG A 96 -6.38 -15.79 13.52
CA ARG A 96 -5.62 -14.71 14.18
C ARG A 96 -5.19 -15.19 15.56
N LEU A 97 -3.90 -15.02 15.87
CA LEU A 97 -3.30 -15.45 17.13
C LEU A 97 -2.67 -14.25 17.81
N GLU A 98 -3.04 -14.02 19.06
CA GLU A 98 -2.41 -13.05 19.94
C GLU A 98 -1.59 -13.78 21.00
N LEU A 99 -0.28 -13.53 21.00
CA LEU A 99 0.63 -14.07 22.00
C LEU A 99 0.84 -13.04 23.11
N PHE A 100 1.00 -13.55 24.33
CA PHE A 100 1.18 -12.77 25.56
C PHE A 100 -0.04 -11.92 25.95
N GLY A 101 -1.24 -12.27 25.48
CA GLY A 101 -2.47 -11.60 25.88
C GLY A 101 -2.93 -11.97 27.30
N GLU A 102 -3.73 -11.08 27.86
CA GLU A 102 -4.42 -11.19 29.15
C GLU A 102 -5.94 -11.24 28.95
N ASP A 103 -6.72 -11.40 30.02
CA ASP A 103 -8.18 -11.51 29.94
C ASP A 103 -8.83 -10.32 29.20
N HIS A 104 -8.28 -9.12 29.37
CA HIS A 104 -8.78 -7.90 28.72
C HIS A 104 -8.47 -7.84 27.21
N ASN A 105 -7.61 -8.73 26.68
CA ASN A 105 -7.31 -8.83 25.25
C ASN A 105 -8.24 -9.83 24.52
N ILE A 106 -9.05 -10.61 25.24
CA ILE A 106 -9.93 -11.62 24.62
C ILE A 106 -10.89 -10.95 23.63
N ARG A 107 -10.78 -11.32 22.36
CA ARG A 107 -11.55 -10.74 21.25
C ARG A 107 -12.12 -11.82 20.34
N SER A 108 -13.35 -11.63 19.89
CA SER A 108 -13.97 -12.54 18.92
C SER A 108 -13.17 -12.58 17.61
N GLY A 109 -12.96 -13.79 17.08
CA GLY A 109 -12.14 -13.99 15.88
C GLY A 109 -10.63 -14.06 16.14
N TRP A 110 -10.21 -13.99 17.40
CA TRP A 110 -8.83 -14.17 17.84
C TRP A 110 -8.69 -15.37 18.76
N LEU A 111 -7.56 -16.07 18.65
CA LEU A 111 -7.06 -16.99 19.65
C LEU A 111 -6.05 -16.24 20.52
N THR A 112 -6.35 -16.06 21.80
CA THR A 112 -5.47 -15.37 22.75
C THR A 112 -4.73 -16.41 23.59
N VAL A 113 -3.39 -16.29 23.67
CA VAL A 113 -2.53 -17.18 24.44
C VAL A 113 -1.57 -16.35 25.27
N GLY A 114 -1.64 -16.48 26.60
CA GLY A 114 -0.73 -15.78 27.50
C GLY A 114 -0.78 -16.34 28.91
N LYS A 115 0.22 -15.95 29.72
CA LYS A 115 0.32 -16.37 31.13
C LYS A 115 -0.64 -15.61 32.05
N GLY A 116 -1.12 -14.45 31.62
CA GLY A 116 -2.05 -13.62 32.39
C GLY A 116 -3.53 -13.95 32.17
N LEU A 117 -3.84 -15.06 31.48
CA LEU A 117 -5.20 -15.53 31.32
C LEU A 117 -5.66 -16.28 32.57
N SER A 118 -6.86 -15.96 33.06
CA SER A 118 -7.44 -16.60 34.25
C SER A 118 -8.01 -18.00 33.97
N SER A 119 -8.33 -18.30 32.72
CA SER A 119 -8.94 -19.57 32.31
C SER A 119 -8.58 -19.94 30.87
N SER A 120 -8.91 -21.16 30.45
CA SER A 120 -8.70 -21.67 29.09
C SER A 120 -9.91 -22.45 28.61
N ASN A 121 -10.29 -22.22 27.35
CA ASN A 121 -11.32 -22.97 26.63
C ASN A 121 -10.78 -23.57 25.31
N PHE A 122 -9.46 -23.57 25.12
CA PHE A 122 -8.87 -23.97 23.84
C PHE A 122 -9.02 -25.47 23.62
N ASN A 123 -9.71 -25.83 22.54
CA ASN A 123 -9.75 -27.17 22.00
C ASN A 123 -9.30 -27.12 20.54
N SER A 124 -8.21 -27.83 20.21
CA SER A 124 -7.59 -27.80 18.89
C SER A 124 -8.52 -28.29 17.79
N GLU A 125 -9.24 -29.39 18.03
CA GLU A 125 -10.09 -30.02 17.03
C GLU A 125 -11.28 -29.12 16.69
N ALA A 126 -11.93 -28.56 17.72
CA ALA A 126 -13.03 -27.62 17.57
C ALA A 126 -12.57 -26.32 16.90
N TYR A 127 -11.39 -25.81 17.24
CA TYR A 127 -10.82 -24.62 16.61
C TYR A 127 -10.57 -24.87 15.11
N ILE A 128 -9.90 -25.97 14.76
CA ILE A 128 -9.56 -26.32 13.38
C ILE A 128 -10.81 -26.52 12.52
N LYS A 129 -11.86 -27.13 13.08
CA LYS A 129 -13.14 -27.35 12.41
C LYS A 129 -13.80 -26.07 11.87
N ASN A 130 -13.52 -24.91 12.48
CA ASN A 130 -14.04 -23.62 12.00
C ASN A 130 -13.46 -23.16 10.66
N PHE A 131 -12.39 -23.83 10.20
CA PHE A 131 -11.60 -23.46 9.02
C PHE A 131 -11.43 -24.61 8.02
N SER A 132 -12.09 -25.75 8.24
CA SER A 132 -12.12 -26.86 7.30
C SER A 132 -13.16 -26.66 6.21
N ASP A 133 -12.90 -27.18 5.02
CA ASP A 133 -13.86 -27.23 3.93
C ASP A 133 -14.93 -28.32 4.15
N LYS A 134 -15.79 -28.51 3.14
CA LYS A 134 -16.88 -29.50 3.18
C LYS A 134 -16.37 -30.95 3.34
N ASP A 135 -15.13 -31.21 2.93
CA ASP A 135 -14.48 -32.52 3.02
C ASP A 135 -13.65 -32.65 4.31
N GLY A 136 -13.69 -31.66 5.20
CA GLY A 136 -12.90 -31.61 6.43
C GLY A 136 -11.43 -31.26 6.20
N LYS A 137 -11.02 -30.87 4.99
CA LYS A 137 -9.64 -30.48 4.71
C LYS A 137 -9.41 -29.02 5.10
N VAL A 138 -8.24 -28.78 5.68
CA VAL A 138 -7.79 -27.44 6.05
C VAL A 138 -6.72 -27.05 5.07
N TRP A 139 -6.83 -25.83 4.53
CA TRP A 139 -5.76 -25.31 3.70
C TRP A 139 -4.45 -25.30 4.50
N GLN A 140 -3.38 -25.80 3.91
CA GLN A 140 -2.03 -25.74 4.46
C GLN A 140 -1.15 -24.94 3.52
N GLY A 141 -0.39 -24.00 4.07
CA GLY A 141 0.49 -23.15 3.28
C GLY A 141 1.73 -23.86 2.80
N GLY A 142 2.28 -23.35 1.69
CA GLY A 142 3.49 -23.89 1.09
C GLY A 142 3.41 -23.98 -0.43
N GLY A 143 4.52 -24.39 -1.06
CA GLY A 143 4.58 -24.64 -2.50
C GLY A 143 4.46 -23.39 -3.40
N GLY A 144 4.58 -22.19 -2.84
CA GLY A 144 4.56 -20.93 -3.60
C GLY A 144 3.18 -20.54 -4.15
N ARG A 145 2.10 -21.15 -3.66
CA ARG A 145 0.73 -20.84 -4.08
C ARG A 145 -0.04 -20.14 -2.97
N ASN A 146 -0.81 -19.13 -3.35
CA ASN A 146 -1.74 -18.45 -2.47
C ASN A 146 -3.03 -19.27 -2.31
N PRO A 147 -3.75 -19.14 -1.17
CA PRO A 147 -5.05 -19.77 -0.99
C PRO A 147 -6.04 -19.26 -2.05
N PRO A 148 -6.96 -20.13 -2.49
CA PRO A 148 -8.05 -19.69 -3.37
C PRO A 148 -9.03 -18.78 -2.61
N ALA A 149 -9.80 -17.96 -3.32
CA ALA A 149 -10.65 -16.93 -2.72
C ALA A 149 -11.76 -17.48 -1.82
N GLU A 150 -12.21 -18.70 -2.11
CA GLU A 150 -13.22 -19.45 -1.38
C GLU A 150 -12.66 -20.26 -0.19
N ALA A 151 -11.36 -20.14 0.09
CA ALA A 151 -10.75 -20.90 1.18
C ALA A 151 -11.47 -20.60 2.52
N PRO A 152 -11.90 -21.61 3.29
CA PRO A 152 -12.76 -21.41 4.47
C PRO A 152 -12.12 -20.55 5.58
N HIS A 153 -10.79 -20.45 5.59
CA HIS A 153 -10.05 -19.63 6.54
C HIS A 153 -9.95 -18.15 6.13
N LEU A 154 -10.55 -17.74 5.01
CA LEU A 154 -10.62 -16.36 4.56
C LEU A 154 -12.02 -15.79 4.85
N VAL A 155 -12.07 -14.49 5.14
CA VAL A 155 -13.30 -13.71 5.18
C VAL A 155 -13.70 -13.42 3.73
N VAL A 156 -14.93 -13.74 3.36
CA VAL A 156 -15.46 -13.46 2.02
C VAL A 156 -15.74 -11.97 1.90
N THR A 157 -15.23 -11.36 0.84
CA THR A 157 -15.53 -9.96 0.49
C THR A 157 -16.83 -9.86 -0.29
N THR A 158 -17.65 -8.85 0.01
CA THR A 158 -18.88 -8.57 -0.74
C THR A 158 -18.61 -7.69 -1.97
N PRO A 159 -19.49 -7.71 -2.99
CA PRO A 159 -19.36 -6.81 -4.14
C PRO A 159 -19.27 -5.32 -3.76
N ASP A 160 -19.99 -4.90 -2.72
CA ASP A 160 -20.00 -3.51 -2.25
C ASP A 160 -18.65 -3.13 -1.63
N ILE A 161 -18.06 -4.01 -0.82
CA ILE A 161 -16.71 -3.78 -0.26
C ILE A 161 -15.69 -3.74 -1.40
N GLU A 162 -15.78 -4.67 -2.37
CA GLU A 162 -14.91 -4.66 -3.55
C GLU A 162 -15.04 -3.38 -4.37
N ALA A 163 -16.23 -2.79 -4.47
CA ALA A 163 -16.47 -1.56 -5.20
C ALA A 163 -15.88 -0.33 -4.49
N LEU A 164 -15.97 -0.28 -3.16
CA LEU A 164 -15.59 0.88 -2.36
C LEU A 164 -14.12 0.87 -1.91
N ARG A 165 -13.50 -0.31 -1.77
CA ARG A 165 -12.13 -0.37 -1.26
C ARG A 165 -11.12 0.27 -2.22
N PRO A 166 -10.07 0.92 -1.70
CA PRO A 166 -8.98 1.44 -2.52
C PRO A 166 -8.30 0.32 -3.31
N LYS A 167 -8.03 0.58 -4.59
CA LYS A 167 -7.38 -0.35 -5.53
C LYS A 167 -6.28 0.36 -6.30
N SER A 168 -5.21 -0.36 -6.61
CA SER A 168 -4.17 0.17 -7.50
C SER A 168 -4.76 0.51 -8.87
N PRO A 169 -4.36 1.62 -9.51
CA PRO A 169 -4.79 1.94 -10.88
C PRO A 169 -4.45 0.80 -11.85
N MET A 170 -5.39 0.42 -12.71
CA MET A 170 -5.12 -0.58 -13.76
C MET A 170 -4.33 0.05 -14.91
N LYS A 171 -3.18 -0.54 -15.27
CA LYS A 171 -2.33 -0.06 -16.39
C LYS A 171 -3.11 0.12 -17.71
N ASN A 172 -4.05 -0.78 -18.01
CA ASN A 172 -4.86 -0.71 -19.24
C ASN A 172 -5.89 0.43 -19.20
N GLN A 173 -6.38 0.81 -18.01
CA GLN A 173 -7.33 1.90 -17.86
C GLN A 173 -6.65 3.27 -18.06
N GLN A 174 -5.37 3.39 -17.69
CA GLN A 174 -4.56 4.57 -18.02
C GLN A 174 -4.27 4.68 -19.53
N GLN A 175 -4.03 3.58 -20.24
CA GLN A 175 -3.88 3.60 -21.70
C GLN A 175 -5.20 3.94 -22.40
N LEU A 176 -6.33 3.40 -21.95
CA LEU A 176 -7.65 3.73 -22.49
C LEU A 176 -8.06 5.17 -22.17
N ALA A 177 -7.79 5.67 -20.97
CA ALA A 177 -8.05 7.05 -20.60
C ALA A 177 -7.12 8.03 -21.35
N ALA A 178 -5.85 7.68 -21.54
CA ALA A 178 -4.92 8.46 -22.36
C ALA A 178 -5.30 8.44 -23.84
N ALA A 179 -5.76 7.30 -24.37
CA ALA A 179 -6.26 7.19 -25.73
C ALA A 179 -7.57 8.00 -25.90
N ALA A 180 -8.50 7.93 -24.95
CA ALA A 180 -9.73 8.72 -24.97
C ALA A 180 -9.45 10.23 -24.87
N ALA A 181 -8.49 10.64 -24.03
CA ALA A 181 -8.05 12.02 -23.93
C ALA A 181 -7.37 12.51 -25.23
N ALA A 182 -6.52 11.69 -25.85
CA ALA A 182 -5.89 11.99 -27.13
C ALA A 182 -6.91 12.10 -28.28
N ILE A 183 -7.91 11.21 -28.31
CA ILE A 183 -9.03 11.25 -29.26
C ILE A 183 -9.86 12.53 -29.06
N SER A 184 -10.16 12.90 -27.81
CA SER A 184 -10.87 14.14 -27.51
C SER A 184 -10.11 15.37 -28.02
N ILE A 185 -8.79 15.43 -27.83
CA ILE A 185 -7.92 16.51 -28.33
C ILE A 185 -7.98 16.58 -29.87
N TYR A 186 -7.84 15.44 -30.55
CA TYR A 186 -7.90 15.36 -32.02
C TYR A 186 -9.24 15.82 -32.61
N PHE A 187 -10.36 15.50 -31.95
CA PHE A 187 -11.68 15.96 -32.39
C PHE A 187 -11.93 17.44 -32.09
N SER A 188 -11.43 17.97 -30.98
CA SER A 188 -11.49 19.41 -30.70
C SER A 188 -10.67 20.23 -31.69
N ASP A 189 -9.51 19.76 -32.12
CA ASP A 189 -8.64 20.46 -33.08
C ASP A 189 -9.23 20.47 -34.50
N ASN A 190 -9.84 19.35 -34.92
CA ASN A 190 -10.52 19.27 -36.22
C ASN A 190 -11.83 20.07 -36.29
N SER A 191 -12.52 20.26 -35.16
CA SER A 191 -13.74 21.08 -35.11
C SER A 191 -13.48 22.56 -35.38
N GLN A 192 -12.28 23.07 -35.05
CA GLN A 192 -11.83 24.42 -35.37
C GLN A 192 -11.52 24.58 -36.87
N PHE A 193 -10.98 23.55 -37.52
CA PHE A 193 -10.58 23.59 -38.92
C PHE A 193 -11.77 23.52 -39.90
N LEU A 194 -12.83 22.79 -39.55
CA LEU A 194 -14.05 22.69 -40.36
C LEU A 194 -14.92 23.96 -40.29
N GLN A 195 -14.84 24.74 -39.21
CA GLN A 195 -15.58 26.00 -39.09
C GLN A 195 -14.95 27.14 -39.91
N GLN A 196 -13.68 27.02 -40.29
CA GLN A 196 -12.98 28.01 -41.11
C GLN A 196 -13.24 27.86 -42.62
N LYS A 197 -13.67 26.67 -43.08
CA LYS A 197 -13.95 26.39 -44.51
C LYS A 197 -15.36 26.78 -44.95
N ALA A 198 -16.28 27.03 -44.02
CA ALA A 198 -17.63 27.52 -44.32
C ALA A 198 -17.72 29.04 -44.56
N ARG A 199 -16.60 29.78 -44.50
CA ARG A 199 -16.58 31.25 -44.51
C ARG A 199 -15.81 31.88 -45.67
N ARG A 200 -15.65 31.17 -46.79
CA ARG A 200 -15.16 31.73 -48.07
C ARG A 200 -15.94 31.19 -49.27
N LYS A 201 -17.12 31.73 -49.50
CA LYS A 201 -17.75 31.78 -50.82
C LYS A 201 -18.23 33.21 -51.03
N PHE A 202 -17.48 34.00 -51.78
CA PHE A 202 -17.93 35.09 -52.67
C PHE A 202 -16.66 35.70 -53.28
N PHE A 203 -16.28 35.27 -54.49
CA PHE A 203 -16.04 36.15 -55.65
C PHE A 203 -15.64 35.33 -56.90
N SER A 204 -16.27 35.75 -58.00
CA SER A 204 -16.16 35.42 -59.44
C SER A 204 -14.73 35.35 -60.01
N GLN A 205 -14.41 34.43 -60.94
CA GLN A 205 -14.50 34.57 -62.43
C GLN A 205 -13.53 33.63 -63.21
N ASN A 206 -14.09 32.68 -63.99
CA ASN A 206 -13.77 32.20 -65.37
C ASN A 206 -12.34 31.88 -65.93
N PRO A 207 -12.22 31.11 -67.06
CA PRO A 207 -11.35 29.93 -67.15
C PRO A 207 -10.31 29.93 -68.31
N SER A 208 -9.33 29.00 -68.28
CA SER A 208 -8.73 28.37 -69.49
C SER A 208 -7.66 27.29 -69.22
N THR A 209 -7.83 26.14 -69.89
CA THR A 209 -6.86 25.28 -70.62
C THR A 209 -5.77 24.42 -69.94
N PHE A 210 -5.91 23.09 -70.19
CA PHE A 210 -4.95 22.02 -70.59
C PHE A 210 -3.62 21.76 -69.86
N GLY A 211 -3.34 20.46 -69.61
CA GLY A 211 -1.98 19.90 -69.48
C GLY A 211 -1.91 18.51 -68.81
N LEU A 212 -1.41 17.51 -69.56
CA LEU A 212 -1.20 16.10 -69.19
C LEU A 212 0.18 15.85 -68.50
N ASN A 213 0.36 14.61 -67.98
CA ASN A 213 1.61 13.89 -67.61
C ASN A 213 2.29 14.23 -66.26
N GLN A 214 3.05 13.36 -65.57
CA GLN A 214 3.36 11.91 -65.55
C GLN A 214 4.45 11.71 -64.45
N GLU A 215 4.43 10.60 -63.68
CA GLU A 215 5.56 9.96 -62.93
C GLU A 215 6.35 10.80 -61.87
N ALA A 216 7.08 10.28 -60.86
CA ALA A 216 7.42 8.95 -60.32
C ALA A 216 8.04 9.13 -58.90
N THR A 217 8.05 8.03 -58.13
CA THR A 217 9.06 7.57 -57.14
C THR A 217 9.58 8.44 -56.00
N GLY A 218 9.63 7.83 -54.79
CA GLY A 218 10.89 7.78 -54.03
C GLY A 218 10.87 8.16 -52.54
N SER A 219 11.02 7.15 -51.69
CA SER A 219 11.72 7.15 -50.37
C SER A 219 11.16 7.92 -49.16
N THR A 220 10.88 7.15 -48.10
CA THR A 220 10.94 7.52 -46.68
C THR A 220 12.38 7.87 -46.25
N PRO A 221 12.56 8.73 -45.22
CA PRO A 221 13.01 8.18 -43.95
C PRO A 221 12.39 8.78 -42.68
N SER A 222 12.44 7.92 -41.66
CA SER A 222 12.24 8.08 -40.20
C SER A 222 12.63 9.43 -39.56
N THR A 223 11.74 9.94 -38.72
CA THR A 223 11.98 11.06 -37.79
C THR A 223 12.11 10.55 -36.35
N PRO A 224 13.12 10.97 -35.55
CA PRO A 224 13.25 10.60 -34.15
C PRO A 224 12.52 11.58 -33.20
N ALA A 225 12.17 11.08 -32.01
CA ALA A 225 11.51 11.82 -30.93
C ALA A 225 12.41 12.92 -30.32
N PRO A 226 11.86 14.09 -29.91
CA PRO A 226 12.64 15.15 -29.31
C PRO A 226 12.42 15.20 -27.78
N TRP A 227 13.44 14.85 -27.01
CA TRP A 227 13.81 15.59 -25.79
C TRP A 227 15.23 15.18 -25.38
N ALA A 228 16.21 15.80 -26.04
CA ALA A 228 17.56 15.88 -25.54
C ALA A 228 17.70 17.22 -24.79
N SER A 229 18.18 17.08 -23.56
CA SER A 229 18.76 18.05 -22.64
C SER A 229 19.79 19.01 -23.26
N SER A 230 19.85 20.25 -22.73
CA SER A 230 21.05 21.10 -22.54
C SER A 230 20.66 22.48 -21.94
N PRO A 231 21.57 23.29 -21.38
CA PRO A 231 22.86 22.98 -20.76
C PRO A 231 23.10 23.69 -19.40
N MET A 232 24.21 23.27 -18.80
CA MET A 232 24.94 23.76 -17.64
C MET A 232 25.24 25.27 -17.65
N GLU A 233 25.03 25.94 -16.52
CA GLU A 233 25.68 27.23 -16.20
C GLU A 233 26.29 27.12 -14.79
N GLY A 234 27.60 27.27 -14.72
CA GLY A 234 28.40 27.06 -13.52
C GLY A 234 28.72 28.37 -12.80
N TYR A 235 28.77 28.31 -11.47
CA TYR A 235 29.51 29.27 -10.66
C TYR A 235 30.27 28.52 -9.55
N ARG A 236 31.60 28.69 -9.52
CA ARG A 236 32.50 28.24 -8.45
C ARG A 236 32.56 29.27 -7.32
N GLY A 237 32.39 28.80 -6.08
CA GLY A 237 33.39 28.86 -5.00
C GLY A 237 33.55 30.14 -4.15
N ARG A 238 33.48 29.97 -2.81
CA ARG A 238 34.50 30.47 -1.86
C ARG A 238 34.42 29.77 -0.49
N GLU A 239 35.59 29.42 0.06
CA GLU A 239 35.86 28.73 1.34
C GLU A 239 35.85 29.66 2.58
N GLY A 240 35.81 29.00 3.76
CA GLY A 240 36.35 29.45 5.06
C GLY A 240 35.28 29.87 6.09
N GLY A 241 35.27 29.45 7.36
CA GLY A 241 36.15 28.62 8.19
C GLY A 241 35.65 28.63 9.66
N ASN A 242 36.07 27.63 10.42
CA ASN A 242 36.31 27.54 11.88
C ASN A 242 35.39 28.22 12.96
N MET A 243 34.95 27.37 13.90
CA MET A 243 34.51 27.58 15.31
C MET A 243 35.51 28.42 16.17
N PRO A 244 35.17 28.95 17.39
CA PRO A 244 34.44 28.27 18.48
C PRO A 244 33.53 29.09 19.44
N SER A 245 32.98 28.33 20.39
CA SER A 245 32.19 28.61 21.60
C SER A 245 32.64 29.73 22.53
N GLU A 246 31.67 30.41 23.17
CA GLU A 246 31.85 30.99 24.51
C GLU A 246 30.60 30.79 25.39
N ASP A 247 30.87 30.28 26.59
CA ASP A 247 30.03 30.30 27.78
C ASP A 247 29.61 31.72 28.16
N LYS A 248 28.38 31.87 28.66
CA LYS A 248 28.09 32.75 29.80
C LYS A 248 26.77 32.37 30.45
N ALA A 249 26.89 31.65 31.55
CA ALA A 249 25.93 31.68 32.64
C ALA A 249 25.81 33.12 33.16
N PHE A 250 24.59 33.58 33.39
CA PHE A 250 24.31 34.65 34.35
C PHE A 250 22.97 34.36 35.03
N ASP A 251 23.08 34.09 36.32
CA ASP A 251 21.99 34.11 37.29
C ASP A 251 21.31 35.49 37.36
N MET A 252 20.16 35.49 38.04
CA MET A 252 19.70 36.54 38.95
C MET A 252 18.67 37.57 38.40
N TYR A 253 17.38 37.29 38.64
CA TYR A 253 16.50 38.00 39.59
C TYR A 253 15.01 37.85 39.20
N GLY A 254 14.16 37.52 40.20
CA GLY A 254 12.71 37.67 40.13
C GLY A 254 11.96 36.55 40.81
#